data_AF-A0A2E0KVX9-F1
#
_entry.id   AF-A0A2E0KVX9-F1
#
_cell.length_a   1.000
_cell.length_b   1.000
_cell.length_c   1.000
_cell.angle_alpha   90.00
_cell.angle_beta   90.00
_cell.angle_gamma   90.00
#
_symmetry.space_group_name_H-M   'P 1'
#
loop_
_entity.id
_entity.type
_entity.pdbx_description
1 polymer ?
#
loop_
_entity_poly.entity_id
_entity_poly.type
_entity_poly.pdbx_seq_one_letter_code
_entity_poly.pdbx_strand_id
1 'polypeptide(L)'
;MTDLANDVHQLRQKFDSCAESAGLSSINREISDISTRIETLGTEIQEVRSRGYAFRSYLENKAAVLKNHWSDIRQRVQEAADEEISSLRTEVKRAEFRFRRLNDSVAEPEVAAAKEVLEELENKIDAAEKRIQDMYATLKNDMNATFSQLHEINWCLDQKDEASFDLLAGESLFLAAKAEWVASGNSKQDPDGIIFLTDQRLIFEQKETTGKRLGLFGGKKEQEVEWALPIHEIDDVSAENKGFLGGKDMLYLETSSGKHPRITVEVKGGVDCKFWQKQIQRMISGDTANERAIEPDPELIEQLRNAPTACHVCGGTLPRIVAGQLQVDCEYCGAIIRI
;
A
#
# COMPACT_ATOMS: atom_id res chain seq x y z
N MET A 1 7.22 -16.28 53.94
CA MET A 1 7.61 -17.52 53.23
C MET A 1 6.89 -17.68 51.90
N THR A 2 5.58 -17.39 51.81
CA THR A 2 4.81 -17.44 50.56
C THR A 2 5.31 -16.45 49.49
N ASP A 3 5.71 -15.24 49.89
CA ASP A 3 6.20 -14.21 48.95
C ASP A 3 7.58 -14.55 48.36
N LEU A 4 8.51 -15.06 49.18
CA LEU A 4 9.85 -15.43 48.72
C LEU A 4 9.83 -16.61 47.74
N ALA A 5 8.96 -17.59 47.97
CA ALA A 5 8.78 -18.72 47.05
C ALA A 5 8.18 -18.26 45.70
N ASN A 6 7.25 -17.31 45.75
CA ASN A 6 6.66 -16.70 44.55
C ASN A 6 7.70 -15.88 43.77
N ASP A 7 8.52 -15.08 44.46
CA ASP A 7 9.63 -14.34 43.86
C ASP A 7 10.61 -15.27 43.14
N VAL A 8 11.02 -16.37 43.77
CA VAL A 8 11.91 -17.36 43.16
C VAL A 8 11.27 -17.98 41.91
N HIS A 9 9.97 -18.30 41.96
CA HIS A 9 9.26 -18.86 40.80
C HIS A 9 9.25 -17.87 39.62
N GLN A 10 8.90 -16.61 39.87
CA GLN A 10 8.89 -15.56 38.83
C GLN A 10 10.28 -15.35 38.22
N LEU A 11 11.33 -15.35 39.05
CA LEU A 11 12.70 -15.21 38.57
C LEU A 11 13.14 -16.37 37.69
N ARG A 12 12.71 -17.59 37.99
CA ARG A 12 12.99 -18.75 37.12
C ARG A 12 12.32 -18.59 35.76
N GLN A 13 11.04 -18.25 35.74
CA GLN A 13 10.32 -18.07 34.48
C GLN A 13 10.97 -17.00 33.60
N LYS A 14 11.40 -15.88 34.22
CA LYS A 14 12.13 -14.85 33.50
C LYS A 14 13.50 -15.32 33.04
N PHE A 15 14.25 -16.03 33.88
CA PHE A 15 15.53 -16.60 33.49
C PHE A 15 15.41 -17.57 32.31
N ASP A 16 14.43 -18.47 32.32
CA ASP A 16 14.19 -19.40 31.22
C ASP A 16 13.86 -18.64 29.93
N SER A 17 13.02 -17.59 30.01
CA SER A 17 12.73 -16.71 28.88
C SER A 17 13.98 -15.97 28.36
N CYS A 18 14.87 -15.52 29.25
CA CYS A 18 16.12 -14.86 28.86
C CYS A 18 17.09 -15.85 28.23
N ALA A 19 17.19 -17.07 28.77
CA ALA A 19 18.03 -18.12 28.22
C ALA A 19 17.59 -18.53 26.81
N GLU A 20 16.27 -18.57 26.55
CA GLU A 20 15.73 -18.76 25.21
C GLU A 20 16.04 -17.58 24.29
N SER A 21 15.82 -16.35 24.77
CA SER A 21 16.04 -15.11 24.01
C SER A 21 17.52 -14.88 23.68
N ALA A 22 18.44 -15.34 24.51
CA ALA A 22 19.89 -15.32 24.27
C ALA A 22 20.32 -16.11 23.02
N GLY A 23 19.46 -16.99 22.51
CA GLY A 23 19.65 -17.65 21.21
C GLY A 23 19.33 -16.77 20.00
N LEU A 24 18.83 -15.54 20.21
CA LEU A 24 18.45 -14.57 19.18
C LEU A 24 17.58 -15.17 18.06
N SER A 25 16.64 -16.05 18.44
CA SER A 25 15.78 -16.76 17.49
C SER A 25 14.82 -15.80 16.75
N SER A 26 14.41 -14.72 17.41
CA SER A 26 13.68 -13.58 16.85
C SER A 26 14.42 -12.95 15.67
N ILE A 27 15.69 -12.60 15.88
CA ILE A 27 16.58 -12.00 14.88
C ILE A 27 16.82 -12.95 13.71
N ASN A 28 17.10 -14.22 13.98
CA ASN A 28 17.31 -15.21 12.94
C ASN A 28 16.07 -15.40 12.06
N ARG A 29 14.87 -15.40 12.65
CA ARG A 29 13.61 -15.43 11.90
C ARG A 29 13.47 -14.18 11.02
N GLU A 30 13.74 -13.01 11.58
CA GLU A 30 13.65 -11.75 10.84
C GLU A 30 14.62 -11.68 9.64
N ILE A 31 15.85 -12.15 9.80
CA ILE A 31 16.84 -12.28 8.71
C ILE A 31 16.33 -13.21 7.59
N SER A 32 15.70 -14.32 7.98
CA SER A 32 15.08 -15.26 7.03
C SER A 32 13.89 -14.63 6.30
N ASP A 33 13.05 -13.89 7.03
CA ASP A 33 11.88 -13.20 6.48
C ASP A 33 12.30 -12.10 5.48
N ILE A 34 13.33 -11.32 5.81
CA ILE A 34 13.91 -10.33 4.89
C ILE A 34 14.41 -11.01 3.61
N SER A 35 15.16 -12.11 3.74
CA SER A 35 15.66 -12.87 2.58
C SER A 35 14.52 -13.33 1.68
N THR A 36 13.49 -13.94 2.28
CA THR A 36 12.35 -14.48 1.56
C THR A 36 11.59 -13.38 0.83
N ARG A 37 11.29 -12.27 1.52
CA ARG A 37 10.56 -11.14 0.95
C ARG A 37 11.32 -10.44 -0.16
N ILE A 38 12.63 -10.31 -0.05
CA ILE A 38 13.45 -9.74 -1.12
C ILE A 38 13.49 -10.65 -2.35
N GLU A 39 13.53 -11.97 -2.15
CA GLU A 39 13.49 -12.95 -3.23
C GLU A 39 12.14 -12.95 -3.96
N THR A 40 11.01 -12.78 -3.25
CA THR A 40 9.68 -12.77 -3.87
C THR A 40 9.31 -11.44 -4.53
N LEU A 41 9.96 -10.34 -4.17
CA LEU A 41 9.60 -8.99 -4.63
C LEU A 41 9.55 -8.86 -6.17
N GLY A 42 10.46 -9.52 -6.88
CA GLY A 42 10.46 -9.53 -8.35
C GLY A 42 9.21 -10.19 -8.94
N THR A 43 8.75 -11.30 -8.34
CA THR A 43 7.54 -12.01 -8.77
C THR A 43 6.29 -11.20 -8.48
N GLU A 44 6.19 -10.56 -7.30
CA GLU A 44 5.08 -9.67 -6.94
C GLU A 44 4.95 -8.49 -7.93
N ILE A 45 6.07 -7.91 -8.36
CA ILE A 45 6.09 -6.87 -9.38
C ILE A 45 5.61 -7.43 -10.73
N GLN A 46 6.10 -8.61 -11.14
CA GLN A 46 5.64 -9.25 -12.38
C GLN A 46 4.15 -9.55 -12.37
N GLU A 47 3.58 -9.92 -11.22
CA GLU A 47 2.16 -10.18 -11.07
C GLU A 47 1.33 -8.92 -11.37
N VAL A 48 1.65 -7.77 -10.75
CA VAL A 48 0.95 -6.51 -11.04
C VAL A 48 1.11 -6.06 -12.49
N ARG A 49 2.27 -6.34 -13.12
CA ARG A 49 2.48 -6.07 -14.56
C ARG A 49 1.61 -6.96 -15.44
N SER A 50 1.47 -8.23 -15.10
CA SER A 50 0.63 -9.15 -15.87
C SER A 50 -0.86 -8.79 -15.81
N ARG A 51 -1.28 -8.11 -14.73
CA ARG A 51 -2.60 -7.48 -14.58
C ARG A 51 -2.73 -6.11 -15.28
N GLY A 52 -1.71 -5.67 -16.02
CA GLY A 52 -1.75 -4.44 -16.82
C GLY A 52 -1.42 -3.15 -16.07
N TYR A 53 -0.89 -3.20 -14.85
CA TYR A 53 -0.47 -1.98 -14.15
C TYR A 53 0.75 -1.35 -14.83
N ALA A 54 0.53 -0.22 -15.50
CA ALA A 54 1.52 0.38 -16.38
C ALA A 54 2.49 1.34 -15.67
N PHE A 55 2.23 1.80 -14.45
CA PHE A 55 2.99 2.87 -13.81
C PHE A 55 3.99 2.39 -12.76
N ARG A 56 4.77 3.32 -12.20
CA ARG A 56 5.80 3.06 -11.19
C ARG A 56 6.87 2.10 -11.69
N SER A 57 7.44 2.37 -12.88
CA SER A 57 8.56 1.63 -13.48
C SER A 57 9.84 1.61 -12.63
N TYR A 58 9.92 2.46 -11.61
CA TYR A 58 11.02 2.44 -10.65
C TYR A 58 11.00 1.21 -9.73
N LEU A 59 9.90 0.47 -9.63
CA LEU A 59 9.76 -0.67 -8.72
C LEU A 59 10.74 -1.79 -9.05
N GLU A 60 10.96 -2.07 -10.33
CA GLU A 60 11.89 -3.07 -10.84
C GLU A 60 13.32 -2.75 -10.41
N ASN A 61 13.74 -1.50 -10.62
CA ASN A 61 15.07 -1.04 -10.19
C ASN A 61 15.18 -1.05 -8.66
N LYS A 62 14.14 -0.62 -7.95
CA LYS A 62 14.12 -0.62 -6.48
C LYS A 62 14.27 -2.04 -5.92
N ALA A 63 13.61 -3.04 -6.52
CA ALA A 63 13.76 -4.43 -6.15
C ALA A 63 15.19 -4.94 -6.38
N ALA A 64 15.81 -4.58 -7.50
CA ALA A 64 17.21 -4.92 -7.77
C ALA A 64 18.17 -4.28 -6.74
N VAL A 65 17.95 -3.01 -6.39
CA VAL A 65 18.75 -2.31 -5.36
C VAL A 65 18.60 -2.97 -3.99
N LEU A 66 17.37 -3.31 -3.58
CA LEU A 66 17.11 -4.01 -2.31
C LEU A 66 17.81 -5.38 -2.28
N LYS A 67 17.75 -6.12 -3.39
CA LYS A 67 18.42 -7.42 -3.51
C LYS A 67 19.94 -7.32 -3.36
N ASN A 68 20.55 -6.35 -4.05
CA ASN A 68 21.99 -6.12 -3.96
C ASN A 68 22.39 -5.67 -2.55
N HIS A 69 21.68 -4.70 -1.98
CA HIS A 69 21.95 -4.21 -0.63
C HIS A 69 21.82 -5.32 0.42
N TRP A 70 20.81 -6.20 0.30
CA TRP A 70 20.69 -7.36 1.18
C TRP A 70 21.87 -8.32 1.04
N SER A 71 22.26 -8.65 -0.19
CA SER A 71 23.43 -9.50 -0.44
C SER A 71 24.68 -8.95 0.24
N ASP A 72 24.87 -7.62 0.24
CA ASP A 72 26.04 -6.97 0.82
C ASP A 72 26.03 -6.94 2.36
N ILE A 73 24.85 -6.86 3.00
CA ILE A 73 24.77 -6.78 4.48
C ILE A 73 24.53 -8.14 5.14
N ARG A 74 23.93 -9.11 4.43
CA ARG A 74 23.47 -10.39 5.01
C ARG A 74 24.57 -11.14 5.73
N GLN A 75 25.73 -11.31 5.09
CA GLN A 75 26.86 -12.02 5.69
C GLN A 75 27.33 -11.32 6.98
N ARG A 76 27.45 -10.00 6.95
CA ARG A 76 27.87 -9.20 8.12
C ARG A 76 26.88 -9.31 9.27
N VAL A 77 25.58 -9.31 8.97
CA VAL A 77 24.50 -9.47 9.96
C VAL A 77 24.55 -10.86 10.60
N GLN A 78 24.79 -11.90 9.80
CA GLN A 78 24.92 -13.28 10.29
C GLN A 78 26.15 -13.46 11.19
N GLU A 79 27.31 -12.95 10.76
CA GLU A 79 28.54 -12.96 11.55
C GLU A 79 28.36 -12.23 12.90
N ALA A 80 27.75 -11.04 12.88
CA ALA A 80 27.45 -10.30 14.11
C ALA A 80 26.48 -11.06 15.03
N ALA A 81 25.45 -11.72 14.48
CA ALA A 81 24.53 -12.53 15.27
C ALA A 81 25.23 -13.72 15.93
N ASP A 82 26.10 -14.43 15.21
CA ASP A 82 26.86 -15.57 15.74
C ASP A 82 27.84 -15.16 16.85
N GLU A 83 28.47 -13.99 16.71
CA GLU A 83 29.33 -13.39 17.73
C GLU A 83 28.55 -13.05 19.01
N GLU A 84 27.41 -12.37 18.87
CA GLU A 84 26.54 -12.00 20.00
C GLU A 84 25.96 -13.24 20.70
N ILE A 85 25.49 -14.25 19.96
CA ILE A 85 25.01 -15.53 20.53
C ILE A 85 26.13 -16.20 21.34
N SER A 86 27.36 -16.19 20.83
CA SER A 86 28.50 -16.79 21.53
C SER A 86 28.83 -16.05 22.85
N SER A 87 28.74 -14.71 22.83
CA SER A 87 28.88 -13.87 24.02
C SER A 87 27.76 -14.14 25.04
N LEU A 88 26.49 -14.07 24.61
CA LEU A 88 25.32 -14.27 25.47
C LEU A 88 25.26 -15.66 26.09
N ARG A 89 25.70 -16.71 25.39
CA ARG A 89 25.84 -18.06 25.97
C ARG A 89 26.75 -18.10 27.19
N THR A 90 27.79 -17.27 27.22
CA THR A 90 28.68 -17.16 28.38
C THR A 90 27.97 -16.50 29.55
N GLU A 91 27.17 -15.47 29.28
CA GLU A 91 26.37 -14.76 30.29
C GLU A 91 25.24 -15.62 30.85
N VAL A 92 24.55 -16.39 29.99
CA VAL A 92 23.55 -17.38 30.42
C VAL A 92 24.18 -18.39 31.38
N LYS A 93 25.36 -18.95 31.07
CA LYS A 93 26.05 -19.88 31.99
C LYS A 93 26.39 -19.25 33.34
N ARG A 94 26.75 -17.96 33.37
CA ARG A 94 27.00 -17.20 34.61
C ARG A 94 25.71 -17.05 35.41
N ALA A 95 24.60 -16.71 34.75
CA ALA A 95 23.28 -16.64 35.37
C ALA A 95 22.82 -18.01 35.88
N GLU A 96 22.97 -19.09 35.11
CA GLU A 96 22.66 -20.47 35.54
C GLU A 96 23.36 -20.83 36.85
N PHE A 97 24.65 -20.50 36.99
CA PHE A 97 25.39 -20.79 38.21
C PHE A 97 24.79 -20.07 39.43
N ARG A 98 24.30 -18.84 39.26
CA ARG A 98 23.62 -18.08 40.32
C ARG A 98 22.26 -18.69 40.67
N PHE A 99 21.50 -19.09 39.66
CA PHE A 99 20.23 -19.78 39.88
C PHE A 99 20.41 -21.13 40.56
N ARG A 100 21.48 -21.90 40.26
CA ARG A 100 21.80 -23.12 41.00
C ARG A 100 22.04 -22.86 42.49
N ARG A 101 22.81 -21.82 42.84
CA ARG A 101 23.00 -21.42 44.25
C ARG A 101 21.71 -21.02 44.95
N LEU A 102 20.84 -20.28 44.25
CA LEU A 102 19.52 -19.93 44.77
C LEU A 102 18.64 -21.16 45.02
N ASN A 103 18.80 -22.24 44.23
CA ASN A 103 18.11 -23.51 44.45
C ASN A 103 18.63 -24.23 45.70
N ASP A 104 19.94 -24.20 45.91
CA ASP A 104 20.60 -24.85 47.04
C ASP A 104 20.29 -24.12 48.35
N SER A 105 20.07 -22.80 48.28
CA SER A 105 19.69 -21.98 49.44
C SER A 105 18.78 -20.81 49.04
N VAL A 106 17.51 -20.90 49.43
CA VAL A 106 16.54 -19.81 49.24
C VAL A 106 16.68 -18.80 50.38
N ALA A 107 17.51 -17.78 50.16
CA ALA A 107 17.74 -16.67 51.08
C ALA A 107 17.63 -15.32 50.36
N GLU A 108 17.20 -14.27 51.08
CA GLU A 108 17.03 -12.92 50.51
C GLU A 108 18.27 -12.39 49.76
N PRO A 109 19.52 -12.57 50.26
CA PRO A 109 20.71 -12.14 49.52
C PRO A 109 20.92 -12.89 48.19
N GLU A 110 20.59 -14.19 48.14
CA GLU A 110 20.71 -14.99 46.91
C GLU A 110 19.61 -14.61 45.91
N VAL A 111 18.41 -14.26 46.38
CA VAL A 111 17.33 -13.71 45.54
C VAL A 111 17.73 -12.36 44.95
N ALA A 112 18.30 -11.46 45.76
CA ALA A 112 18.78 -10.16 45.27
C ALA A 112 19.90 -10.32 44.23
N ALA A 113 20.87 -11.20 44.47
CA ALA A 113 21.95 -11.47 43.52
C ALA A 113 21.44 -12.12 42.21
N ALA A 114 20.44 -12.99 42.29
CA ALA A 114 19.81 -13.57 41.09
C ALA A 114 19.04 -12.53 40.28
N LYS A 115 18.34 -11.59 40.96
CA LYS A 115 17.68 -10.44 40.31
C LYS A 115 18.68 -9.58 39.53
N GLU A 116 19.79 -9.19 40.15
CA GLU A 116 20.82 -8.36 39.52
C GLU A 116 21.45 -9.02 38.29
N VAL A 117 21.82 -10.29 38.38
CA VAL A 117 22.43 -11.01 37.24
C VAL A 117 21.42 -11.25 36.12
N LEU A 118 20.14 -11.43 36.44
CA LEU A 118 19.09 -11.55 35.44
C LEU A 118 18.87 -10.21 34.71
N GLU A 119 18.83 -9.09 35.43
CA GLU A 119 18.73 -7.75 34.84
C GLU A 119 19.95 -7.43 33.96
N GLU A 120 21.17 -7.81 34.37
CA GLU A 120 22.37 -7.68 33.54
C GLU A 120 22.25 -8.50 32.24
N LEU A 121 21.72 -9.73 32.33
CA LEU A 121 21.50 -10.60 31.17
C LEU A 121 20.43 -10.02 30.23
N GLU A 122 19.28 -9.58 30.75
CA GLU A 122 18.21 -8.93 29.99
C GLU A 122 18.76 -7.74 29.20
N ASN A 123 19.46 -6.82 29.88
CA ASN A 123 20.06 -5.65 29.24
C ASN A 123 21.09 -6.01 28.15
N LYS A 124 21.86 -7.09 28.32
CA LYS A 124 22.81 -7.56 27.31
C LYS A 124 22.10 -8.15 26.10
N ILE A 125 21.03 -8.90 26.30
CA ILE A 125 20.19 -9.46 25.22
C ILE A 125 19.59 -8.31 24.41
N ASP A 126 18.92 -7.35 25.06
CA ASP A 126 18.29 -6.21 24.38
C ASP A 126 19.30 -5.40 23.58
N ALA A 127 20.49 -5.17 24.16
CA ALA A 127 21.55 -4.44 23.49
C ALA A 127 22.11 -5.22 22.27
N ALA A 128 22.23 -6.54 22.36
CA ALA A 128 22.66 -7.39 21.25
C ALA A 128 21.61 -7.41 20.12
N GLU A 129 20.34 -7.61 20.45
CA GLU A 129 19.24 -7.55 19.48
C GLU A 129 19.23 -6.20 18.76
N LYS A 130 19.32 -5.09 19.51
CA LYS A 130 19.31 -3.75 18.94
C LYS A 130 20.49 -3.50 17.99
N ARG A 131 21.70 -3.91 18.39
CA ARG A 131 22.90 -3.78 17.54
C ARG A 131 22.72 -4.49 16.20
N ILE A 132 22.19 -5.71 16.21
CA ILE A 132 22.00 -6.49 14.99
C ILE A 132 20.85 -5.91 14.15
N GLN A 133 19.73 -5.51 14.77
CA GLN A 133 18.60 -4.87 14.09
C GLN A 133 19.01 -3.59 13.37
N ASP A 134 19.84 -2.76 14.00
CA ASP A 134 20.30 -1.50 13.42
C ASP A 134 21.10 -1.70 12.14
N MET A 135 21.75 -2.85 11.96
CA MET A 135 22.50 -3.18 10.74
C MET A 135 21.60 -3.35 9.51
N TYR A 136 20.33 -3.75 9.68
CA TYR A 136 19.40 -3.97 8.57
C TYR A 136 18.12 -3.10 8.64
N ALA A 137 18.00 -2.21 9.62
CA ALA A 137 16.79 -1.40 9.84
C ALA A 137 16.37 -0.59 8.61
N THR A 138 17.31 0.09 7.95
CA THR A 138 17.04 0.89 6.75
C THR A 138 16.52 0.02 5.60
N LEU A 139 17.20 -1.10 5.32
CA LEU A 139 16.76 -2.05 4.29
C LEU A 139 15.36 -2.58 4.58
N LYS A 140 15.10 -2.95 5.85
CA LYS A 140 13.79 -3.44 6.28
C LYS A 140 12.70 -2.39 6.05
N ASN A 141 12.98 -1.13 6.37
CA ASN A 141 12.03 -0.03 6.15
C ASN A 141 11.76 0.20 4.67
N ASP A 142 12.79 0.21 3.82
CA ASP A 142 12.64 0.37 2.37
C ASP A 142 11.89 -0.80 1.73
N MET A 143 12.17 -2.02 2.18
CA MET A 143 11.45 -3.22 1.79
C MET A 143 9.97 -3.12 2.19
N ASN A 144 9.67 -2.81 3.46
CA ASN A 144 8.31 -2.66 3.95
C ASN A 144 7.53 -1.61 3.16
N ALA A 145 8.12 -0.44 2.92
CA ALA A 145 7.50 0.60 2.09
C ALA A 145 7.20 0.12 0.67
N THR A 146 8.08 -0.69 0.07
CA THR A 146 7.86 -1.25 -1.28
C THR A 146 6.71 -2.26 -1.30
N PHE A 147 6.63 -3.14 -0.30
CA PHE A 147 5.51 -4.06 -0.16
C PHE A 147 4.19 -3.35 0.11
N SER A 148 4.19 -2.27 0.91
CA SER A 148 2.99 -1.44 1.09
C SER A 148 2.54 -0.83 -0.23
N GLN A 149 3.46 -0.33 -1.07
CA GLN A 149 3.11 0.18 -2.40
C GLN A 149 2.53 -0.91 -3.31
N LEU A 150 3.07 -2.14 -3.29
CA LEU A 150 2.53 -3.25 -4.06
C LEU A 150 1.14 -3.70 -3.57
N HIS A 151 0.93 -3.67 -2.26
CA HIS A 151 -0.38 -3.94 -1.67
C HIS A 151 -1.42 -2.90 -2.10
N GLU A 152 -1.06 -1.62 -2.11
CA GLU A 152 -1.91 -0.54 -2.62
C GLU A 152 -2.23 -0.71 -4.12
N ILE A 153 -1.24 -1.08 -4.94
CA ILE A 153 -1.43 -1.34 -6.37
C ILE A 153 -2.39 -2.51 -6.58
N ASN A 154 -2.18 -3.63 -5.88
CA ASN A 154 -3.08 -4.78 -5.97
C ASN A 154 -4.50 -4.40 -5.56
N TRP A 155 -4.67 -3.62 -4.49
CA TRP A 155 -5.99 -3.13 -4.10
C TRP A 155 -6.64 -2.25 -5.19
N CYS A 156 -5.88 -1.37 -5.85
CA CYS A 156 -6.38 -0.57 -6.97
C CYS A 156 -6.82 -1.46 -8.14
N LEU A 157 -6.02 -2.47 -8.48
CA LEU A 157 -6.34 -3.43 -9.54
C LEU A 157 -7.57 -4.26 -9.18
N ASP A 158 -7.72 -4.70 -7.94
CA ASP A 158 -8.91 -5.42 -7.46
C ASP A 158 -10.17 -4.55 -7.60
N GLN A 159 -10.08 -3.25 -7.26
CA GLN A 159 -11.20 -2.33 -7.48
C GLN A 159 -11.51 -2.15 -8.97
N LYS A 160 -10.49 -2.12 -9.83
CA LYS A 160 -10.68 -1.99 -11.28
C LYS A 160 -11.26 -3.26 -11.91
N ASP A 161 -10.87 -4.43 -11.45
CA ASP A 161 -11.40 -5.73 -11.93
C ASP A 161 -12.87 -5.91 -11.53
N GLU A 162 -13.26 -5.35 -10.38
CA GLU A 162 -14.64 -5.34 -9.92
C GLU A 162 -15.49 -4.21 -10.54
N ALA A 163 -14.89 -3.23 -11.22
CA ALA A 163 -15.59 -2.05 -11.72
C ALA A 163 -16.58 -2.37 -12.84
N SER A 164 -17.66 -1.59 -12.93
CA SER A 164 -18.72 -1.67 -13.94
C SER A 164 -18.34 -1.06 -15.30
N PHE A 165 -17.10 -0.58 -15.44
CA PHE A 165 -16.59 0.05 -16.66
C PHE A 165 -15.27 -0.58 -17.12
N ASP A 166 -15.05 -0.48 -18.43
CA ASP A 166 -13.80 -0.85 -19.09
C ASP A 166 -12.89 0.37 -19.28
N LEU A 167 -11.58 0.11 -19.31
CA LEU A 167 -10.59 1.10 -19.73
C LEU A 167 -10.67 1.31 -21.24
N LEU A 168 -10.45 2.56 -21.67
CA LEU A 168 -10.31 2.93 -23.07
C LEU A 168 -9.04 2.33 -23.69
N ALA A 169 -8.92 2.47 -25.01
CA ALA A 169 -7.74 2.08 -25.76
C ALA A 169 -6.49 2.79 -25.22
N GLY A 170 -5.48 2.02 -24.82
CA GLY A 170 -4.24 2.57 -24.27
C GLY A 170 -4.41 3.30 -22.93
N GLU A 171 -5.58 3.22 -22.30
CA GLU A 171 -5.80 3.78 -20.97
C GLU A 171 -5.27 2.81 -19.92
N SER A 172 -4.61 3.33 -18.90
CA SER A 172 -4.01 2.56 -17.82
C SER A 172 -4.41 3.14 -16.46
N LEU A 173 -4.76 2.26 -15.52
CA LEU A 173 -5.05 2.64 -14.14
C LEU A 173 -3.79 3.22 -13.47
N PHE A 174 -3.91 4.40 -12.89
CA PHE A 174 -2.84 5.03 -12.11
C PHE A 174 -3.05 4.81 -10.60
N LEU A 175 -4.24 5.18 -10.10
CA LEU A 175 -4.63 5.09 -8.69
C LEU A 175 -6.13 4.84 -8.53
N ALA A 176 -6.52 4.28 -7.39
CA ALA A 176 -7.90 4.26 -6.92
C ALA A 176 -7.96 4.65 -5.44
N ALA A 177 -9.10 5.14 -4.97
CA ALA A 177 -9.39 5.28 -3.54
C ALA A 177 -10.89 5.16 -3.28
N LYS A 178 -11.24 4.79 -2.04
CA LYS A 178 -12.62 4.95 -1.56
C LYS A 178 -12.96 6.43 -1.55
N ALA A 179 -14.17 6.77 -1.93
CA ALA A 179 -14.60 8.15 -2.01
C ALA A 179 -16.12 8.30 -1.79
N GLU A 180 -16.54 9.50 -1.44
CA GLU A 180 -17.94 9.94 -1.45
C GLU A 180 -18.06 11.12 -2.41
N TRP A 181 -18.97 11.04 -3.38
CA TRP A 181 -19.25 12.17 -4.26
C TRP A 181 -20.32 13.06 -3.61
N VAL A 182 -19.96 14.30 -3.29
CA VAL A 182 -20.83 15.26 -2.60
C VAL A 182 -21.79 15.91 -3.59
N ALA A 183 -22.74 15.12 -4.09
CA ALA A 183 -23.71 15.54 -5.10
C ALA A 183 -24.78 16.48 -4.55
N SER A 184 -25.22 16.24 -3.30
CA SER A 184 -26.31 16.96 -2.63
C SER A 184 -25.83 17.85 -1.47
N GLY A 185 -24.62 17.61 -0.95
CA GLY A 185 -24.13 18.24 0.28
C GLY A 185 -24.68 17.60 1.56
N ASN A 186 -25.46 16.52 1.42
CA ASN A 186 -25.99 15.72 2.50
C ASN A 186 -25.39 14.31 2.45
N SER A 187 -24.39 14.05 3.29
CA SER A 187 -23.68 12.76 3.37
C SER A 187 -24.54 11.49 3.47
N LYS A 188 -25.84 11.59 3.82
CA LYS A 188 -26.75 10.43 3.84
C LYS A 188 -27.37 10.10 2.48
N GLN A 189 -27.23 11.01 1.52
CA GLN A 189 -27.77 10.94 0.16
C GLN A 189 -26.64 11.00 -0.88
N ASP A 190 -25.45 11.41 -0.47
CA ASP A 190 -24.26 11.47 -1.31
C ASP A 190 -23.73 10.05 -1.55
N PRO A 191 -23.52 9.63 -2.80
CA PRO A 191 -23.13 8.26 -3.11
C PRO A 191 -21.73 7.94 -2.60
N ASP A 192 -21.62 6.78 -1.96
CA ASP A 192 -20.35 6.14 -1.60
C ASP A 192 -19.83 5.27 -2.75
N GLY A 193 -18.52 5.28 -2.96
CA GLY A 193 -17.94 4.59 -4.11
C GLY A 193 -16.43 4.58 -4.17
N ILE A 194 -15.91 4.42 -5.39
CA ILE A 194 -14.49 4.41 -5.71
C ILE A 194 -14.22 5.51 -6.74
N ILE A 195 -13.21 6.33 -6.45
CA ILE A 195 -12.61 7.23 -7.43
C ILE A 195 -11.40 6.56 -8.06
N PHE A 196 -11.34 6.55 -9.39
CA PHE A 196 -10.23 6.03 -10.19
C PHE A 196 -9.57 7.17 -10.94
N LEU A 197 -8.24 7.22 -10.88
CA LEU A 197 -7.41 8.06 -11.72
C LEU A 197 -6.71 7.16 -12.74
N THR A 198 -6.92 7.43 -14.01
CA THR A 198 -6.19 6.82 -15.14
C THR A 198 -5.33 7.89 -15.81
N ASP A 199 -4.58 7.51 -16.85
CA ASP A 199 -3.90 8.48 -17.72
C ASP A 199 -4.80 9.25 -18.68
N GLN A 200 -6.08 8.90 -18.78
CA GLN A 200 -7.00 9.56 -19.69
C GLN A 200 -8.18 10.21 -18.98
N ARG A 201 -8.59 9.70 -17.81
CA ARG A 201 -9.82 10.09 -17.12
C ARG A 201 -9.69 10.05 -15.59
N LEU A 202 -10.52 10.86 -14.94
CA LEU A 202 -10.91 10.72 -13.54
C LEU A 202 -12.35 10.19 -13.51
N ILE A 203 -12.57 9.07 -12.84
CA ILE A 203 -13.84 8.33 -12.88
C ILE A 203 -14.33 8.14 -11.45
N PHE A 204 -15.61 8.38 -11.21
CA PHE A 204 -16.26 7.98 -9.97
C PHE A 204 -17.34 6.95 -10.26
N GLU A 205 -17.19 5.80 -9.62
CA GLU A 205 -18.18 4.73 -9.60
C GLU A 205 -18.84 4.72 -8.23
N GLN A 206 -20.16 4.91 -8.17
CA GLN A 206 -20.92 4.56 -6.97
C GLN A 206 -20.78 3.07 -6.76
N LYS A 207 -20.42 2.64 -5.54
CA LYS A 207 -20.24 1.23 -5.20
C LYS A 207 -20.59 1.03 -3.73
N GLU A 208 -21.88 0.82 -3.47
CA GLU A 208 -22.38 0.67 -2.11
C GLU A 208 -23.58 -0.28 -2.02
N THR A 209 -24.02 -0.54 -0.79
CA THR A 209 -25.22 -1.33 -0.53
C THR A 209 -26.23 -0.46 0.20
N THR A 210 -27.20 0.08 -0.53
CA THR A 210 -28.25 0.94 0.01
C THR A 210 -29.42 0.13 0.56
N GLY A 211 -30.23 0.73 1.44
CA GLY A 211 -31.47 0.12 1.94
C GLY A 211 -31.33 -0.89 3.08
N LYS A 212 -30.17 -0.96 3.77
CA LYS A 212 -30.03 -1.79 4.99
C LYS A 212 -30.86 -1.21 6.14
N ARG A 213 -31.98 -1.84 6.49
CA ARG A 213 -32.76 -1.52 7.70
C ARG A 213 -32.42 -2.53 8.80
N LEU A 214 -31.95 -2.03 9.95
CA LEU A 214 -31.68 -2.76 11.21
C LEU A 214 -31.57 -4.30 11.09
N GLY A 215 -30.36 -4.80 10.80
CA GLY A 215 -29.99 -6.20 11.03
C GLY A 215 -30.50 -7.23 10.01
N LEU A 216 -31.15 -6.83 8.91
CA LEU A 216 -31.63 -7.76 7.89
C LEU A 216 -30.79 -7.70 6.59
N PHE A 217 -30.40 -8.88 6.12
CA PHE A 217 -29.92 -9.12 4.76
C PHE A 217 -30.99 -8.67 3.75
N GLY A 218 -30.62 -7.86 2.76
CA GLY A 218 -31.56 -7.37 1.74
C GLY A 218 -31.31 -5.97 1.15
N GLY A 219 -30.12 -5.38 1.35
CA GLY A 219 -29.81 -4.10 0.69
C GLY A 219 -29.60 -4.25 -0.82
N LYS A 220 -29.94 -3.23 -1.60
CA LYS A 220 -29.68 -3.16 -3.03
C LYS A 220 -28.22 -2.79 -3.23
N LYS A 221 -27.46 -3.62 -3.97
CA LYS A 221 -26.14 -3.23 -4.44
C LYS A 221 -26.32 -2.21 -5.56
N GLU A 222 -25.77 -1.02 -5.38
CA GLU A 222 -25.70 0.01 -6.40
C GLU A 222 -24.25 0.08 -6.87
N GLN A 223 -24.07 -0.15 -8.17
CA GLN A 223 -22.78 -0.12 -8.82
C GLN A 223 -22.93 0.47 -10.22
N GLU A 224 -22.61 1.74 -10.37
CA GLU A 224 -22.68 2.46 -11.64
C GLU A 224 -21.71 3.64 -11.69
N VAL A 225 -21.26 3.97 -12.90
CA VAL A 225 -20.44 5.16 -13.14
C VAL A 225 -21.34 6.40 -13.11
N GLU A 226 -21.14 7.26 -12.13
CA GLU A 226 -21.86 8.53 -12.01
C GLU A 226 -21.29 9.59 -12.94
N TRP A 227 -19.97 9.63 -13.05
CA TRP A 227 -19.26 10.51 -13.96
C TRP A 227 -17.88 9.98 -14.30
N ALA A 228 -17.44 10.29 -15.52
CA ALA A 228 -16.10 10.05 -16.02
C ALA A 228 -15.64 11.32 -16.75
N LEU A 229 -14.66 12.02 -16.18
CA LEU A 229 -14.10 13.25 -16.70
C LEU A 229 -12.80 12.95 -17.41
N PRO A 230 -12.67 13.28 -18.71
CA PRO A 230 -11.36 13.28 -19.34
C PRO A 230 -10.40 14.26 -18.63
N ILE A 231 -9.14 13.87 -18.46
CA ILE A 231 -8.15 14.66 -17.70
C ILE A 231 -7.98 16.07 -18.27
N HIS A 232 -8.03 16.21 -19.60
CA HIS A 232 -7.94 17.51 -20.30
C HIS A 232 -9.17 18.41 -20.14
N GLU A 233 -10.27 17.94 -19.54
CA GLU A 233 -11.45 18.75 -19.23
C GLU A 233 -11.44 19.28 -17.78
N ILE A 234 -10.39 18.97 -17.01
CA ILE A 234 -10.21 19.45 -15.63
C ILE A 234 -9.39 20.74 -15.69
N ASP A 235 -10.04 21.87 -15.39
CA ASP A 235 -9.40 23.20 -15.40
C ASP A 235 -8.63 23.47 -14.12
N ASP A 236 -9.19 23.07 -12.96
CA ASP A 236 -8.55 23.23 -11.65
C ASP A 236 -8.84 22.04 -10.72
N VAL A 237 -7.87 21.77 -9.84
CA VAL A 237 -7.97 20.79 -8.77
C VAL A 237 -7.42 21.42 -7.49
N SER A 238 -8.27 21.54 -6.48
CA SER A 238 -7.86 21.99 -5.15
C SER A 238 -8.27 20.97 -4.07
N ALA A 239 -7.51 20.95 -2.97
CA ALA A 239 -7.74 20.06 -1.85
C ALA A 239 -7.86 20.83 -0.52
N GLU A 240 -8.75 20.36 0.34
CA GLU A 240 -8.95 20.92 1.68
C GLU A 240 -9.13 19.79 2.70
N ASN A 241 -8.33 19.81 3.76
CA ASN A 241 -8.58 18.95 4.92
C ASN A 241 -9.49 19.71 5.90
N LYS A 242 -10.74 19.26 6.05
CA LYS A 242 -11.76 19.94 6.86
C LYS A 242 -11.83 19.40 8.29
N GLY A 243 -11.01 19.90 9.22
CA GLY A 243 -11.22 19.73 10.67
C GLY A 243 -9.94 19.63 11.54
N PHE A 244 -10.04 20.01 12.82
CA PHE A 244 -8.93 19.96 13.81
C PHE A 244 -8.78 18.60 14.54
N LEU A 245 -9.58 17.59 14.18
CA LEU A 245 -9.59 16.26 14.81
C LEU A 245 -10.07 15.18 13.81
N GLY A 246 -9.32 14.96 12.74
CA GLY A 246 -9.62 13.92 11.73
C GLY A 246 -10.59 14.40 10.64
N GLY A 247 -10.31 15.58 10.10
CA GLY A 247 -11.14 16.27 9.12
C GLY A 247 -11.30 15.53 7.80
N LYS A 248 -12.47 15.70 7.17
CA LYS A 248 -12.78 15.14 5.84
C LYS A 248 -11.75 15.61 4.82
N ASP A 249 -11.22 14.69 4.02
CA ASP A 249 -10.22 14.95 2.98
C ASP A 249 -10.93 15.28 1.66
N MET A 250 -11.13 16.58 1.39
CA MET A 250 -11.93 17.06 0.26
C MET A 250 -11.08 17.37 -0.97
N LEU A 251 -11.59 16.99 -2.15
CA LEU A 251 -11.15 17.43 -3.47
C LEU A 251 -12.25 18.28 -4.11
N TYR A 252 -11.85 19.38 -4.75
CA TYR A 252 -12.70 20.25 -5.56
C TYR A 252 -12.15 20.29 -6.97
N LEU A 253 -13.02 19.99 -7.94
CA LEU A 253 -12.70 19.96 -9.36
C LEU A 253 -13.55 21.03 -10.07
N GLU A 254 -12.92 21.86 -10.88
CA GLU A 254 -13.59 22.72 -11.86
C GLU A 254 -13.38 22.16 -13.26
N THR A 255 -14.44 22.11 -14.07
CA THR A 255 -14.40 21.50 -15.41
C THR A 255 -14.71 22.50 -16.51
N SER A 256 -14.00 22.37 -17.64
CA SER A 256 -14.19 23.22 -18.82
C SER A 256 -15.49 22.89 -19.57
N SER A 257 -15.95 21.65 -19.41
CA SER A 257 -17.07 21.05 -20.13
C SER A 257 -17.73 19.94 -19.30
N GLY A 258 -18.92 19.51 -19.71
CA GLY A 258 -19.63 18.38 -19.10
C GLY A 258 -20.86 18.77 -18.28
N LYS A 259 -21.54 17.74 -17.75
CA LYS A 259 -22.79 17.86 -16.99
C LYS A 259 -22.60 18.51 -15.61
N HIS A 260 -21.39 18.43 -15.05
CA HIS A 260 -21.05 18.86 -13.71
C HIS A 260 -19.90 19.88 -13.75
N PRO A 261 -20.18 21.19 -13.81
CA PRO A 261 -19.14 22.23 -13.91
C PRO A 261 -18.27 22.31 -12.64
N ARG A 262 -18.77 21.78 -11.53
CA ARG A 262 -18.03 21.61 -10.27
C ARG A 262 -18.34 20.25 -9.68
N ILE A 263 -17.30 19.54 -9.28
CA ILE A 263 -17.41 18.26 -8.59
C ILE A 263 -16.67 18.37 -7.25
N THR A 264 -17.31 17.87 -6.20
CA THR A 264 -16.71 17.80 -4.86
C THR A 264 -16.67 16.34 -4.43
N VAL A 265 -15.50 15.86 -4.03
CA VAL A 265 -15.30 14.47 -3.59
C VAL A 265 -14.63 14.47 -2.23
N GLU A 266 -15.13 13.67 -1.29
CA GLU A 266 -14.38 13.30 -0.10
C GLU A 266 -13.60 12.02 -0.40
N VAL A 267 -12.27 12.07 -0.33
CA VAL A 267 -11.43 10.87 -0.39
C VAL A 267 -11.41 10.22 0.99
N LYS A 268 -11.65 8.92 1.04
CA LYS A 268 -11.80 8.14 2.28
C LYS A 268 -10.66 7.12 2.43
N GLY A 269 -10.61 6.48 3.60
CA GLY A 269 -9.69 5.37 3.86
C GLY A 269 -8.30 5.79 4.34
N GLY A 270 -8.16 6.99 4.90
CA GLY A 270 -6.88 7.50 5.43
C GLY A 270 -5.93 8.02 4.37
N VAL A 271 -6.43 8.29 3.16
CA VAL A 271 -5.62 8.86 2.07
C VAL A 271 -5.72 10.38 2.09
N ASP A 272 -4.57 11.05 2.00
CA ASP A 272 -4.45 12.51 2.01
C ASP A 272 -5.02 13.13 0.71
N CYS A 273 -5.96 14.07 0.83
CA CYS A 273 -6.51 14.80 -0.32
C CYS A 273 -5.44 15.60 -1.09
N LYS A 274 -4.41 16.14 -0.42
CA LYS A 274 -3.31 16.87 -1.07
C LYS A 274 -2.43 15.94 -1.88
N PHE A 275 -2.25 14.70 -1.43
CA PHE A 275 -1.60 13.67 -2.23
C PHE A 275 -2.39 13.45 -3.52
N TRP A 276 -3.71 13.25 -3.45
CA TRP A 276 -4.57 13.09 -4.62
C TRP A 276 -4.54 14.29 -5.56
N GLN A 277 -4.69 15.51 -5.05
CA GLN A 277 -4.56 16.74 -5.84
C GLN A 277 -3.25 16.74 -6.63
N LYS A 278 -2.13 16.47 -5.95
CA LYS A 278 -0.81 16.40 -6.61
C LYS A 278 -0.77 15.34 -7.69
N GLN A 279 -1.33 14.16 -7.47
CA GLN A 279 -1.31 13.09 -8.47
C GLN A 279 -2.19 13.42 -9.69
N ILE A 280 -3.36 14.02 -9.49
CA ILE A 280 -4.22 14.46 -10.60
C ILE A 280 -3.49 15.55 -11.41
N GLN A 281 -2.90 16.54 -10.74
CA GLN A 281 -2.14 17.61 -11.41
C GLN A 281 -0.94 17.06 -12.20
N ARG A 282 -0.21 16.09 -11.65
CA ARG A 282 0.88 15.41 -12.38
C ARG A 282 0.38 14.65 -13.61
N MET A 283 -0.83 14.09 -13.54
CA MET A 283 -1.44 13.43 -14.68
C MET A 283 -1.84 14.45 -15.76
N ILE A 284 -2.43 15.59 -15.36
CA ILE A 284 -2.77 16.70 -16.26
C ILE A 284 -1.52 17.25 -16.96
N SER A 285 -0.42 17.43 -16.23
CA SER A 285 0.84 17.95 -16.80
C SER A 285 1.62 16.94 -17.64
N GLY A 286 1.30 15.65 -17.57
CA GLY A 286 2.05 14.58 -18.21
C GLY A 286 3.35 14.18 -17.48
N ASP A 287 3.55 14.64 -16.24
CA ASP A 287 4.73 14.34 -15.41
C ASP A 287 4.83 12.87 -14.95
N THR A 288 3.86 12.04 -15.33
CA THR A 288 3.82 10.60 -15.06
C THR A 288 4.29 9.76 -16.26
N ALA A 289 4.54 10.37 -17.43
CA ALA A 289 4.87 9.64 -18.66
C ALA A 289 6.16 8.81 -18.54
N ASN A 290 7.16 9.31 -17.84
CA ASN A 290 8.42 8.60 -17.59
C ASN A 290 8.33 7.52 -16.50
N GLU A 291 7.18 7.38 -15.82
CA GLU A 291 6.94 6.34 -14.83
C GLU A 291 6.33 5.08 -15.44
N ARG A 292 6.13 5.04 -16.77
CA ARG A 292 5.56 3.88 -17.43
C ARG A 292 6.56 2.73 -17.52
N ALA A 293 6.11 1.55 -17.12
CA ALA A 293 6.75 0.26 -17.31
C ALA A 293 6.20 -0.48 -18.54
N ILE A 294 4.96 -0.15 -18.92
CA ILE A 294 4.28 -0.69 -20.10
C ILE A 294 3.93 0.50 -20.99
N GLU A 295 4.64 0.61 -22.11
CA GLU A 295 4.36 1.63 -23.11
C GLU A 295 3.07 1.31 -23.86
N PRO A 296 2.23 2.30 -24.18
CA PRO A 296 1.09 2.07 -25.04
C PRO A 296 1.56 1.69 -26.45
N ASP A 297 0.80 0.86 -27.14
CA ASP A 297 1.12 0.43 -28.50
C ASP A 297 1.22 1.66 -29.44
N PRO A 298 2.37 1.91 -30.09
CA PRO A 298 2.54 3.03 -31.02
C PRO A 298 1.55 3.02 -32.18
N GLU A 299 1.17 1.85 -32.69
CA GLU A 299 0.19 1.75 -33.77
C GLU A 299 -1.19 2.18 -33.28
N LEU A 300 -1.56 1.77 -32.07
CA LEU A 300 -2.79 2.20 -31.41
C LEU A 300 -2.81 3.70 -31.15
N ILE A 301 -1.70 4.28 -30.70
CA ILE A 301 -1.58 5.73 -30.51
C ILE A 301 -1.84 6.46 -31.83
N GLU A 302 -1.22 6.00 -32.93
CA GLU A 302 -1.37 6.63 -34.24
C GLU A 302 -2.79 6.45 -34.80
N GLN A 303 -3.42 5.30 -34.59
CA GLN A 303 -4.83 5.08 -34.93
C GLN A 303 -5.75 6.03 -34.15
N LEU A 304 -5.56 6.16 -32.83
CA LEU A 304 -6.34 7.06 -31.99
C LEU A 304 -6.14 8.53 -32.36
N ARG A 305 -4.94 8.92 -32.81
CA ARG A 305 -4.65 10.28 -33.29
C ARG A 305 -5.38 10.59 -34.60
N ASN A 306 -5.44 9.62 -35.51
CA ASN A 306 -6.08 9.77 -36.83
C ASN A 306 -7.57 9.43 -36.83
N ALA A 307 -8.10 9.01 -35.68
CA ALA A 307 -9.50 8.73 -35.46
C ALA A 307 -10.41 9.89 -35.88
N PRO A 308 -11.48 9.64 -36.65
CA PRO A 308 -12.43 10.68 -36.98
C PRO A 308 -13.18 11.14 -35.72
N THR A 309 -13.09 12.43 -35.42
CA THR A 309 -13.84 13.08 -34.31
C THR A 309 -15.21 13.60 -34.74
N ALA A 310 -15.49 13.59 -36.05
CA ALA A 310 -16.77 13.97 -36.63
C ALA A 310 -17.23 12.93 -37.64
N CYS A 311 -18.53 12.69 -37.67
CA CYS A 311 -19.18 11.80 -38.61
C CYS A 311 -19.03 12.36 -40.02
N HIS A 312 -18.35 11.63 -40.91
CA HIS A 312 -18.20 12.05 -42.30
C HIS A 312 -19.53 12.11 -43.08
N VAL A 313 -20.60 11.50 -42.55
CA VAL A 313 -21.94 11.50 -43.16
C VAL A 313 -22.76 12.72 -42.77
N CYS A 314 -22.81 13.07 -41.48
CA CYS A 314 -23.71 14.13 -40.98
C CYS A 314 -23.00 15.28 -40.26
N GLY A 315 -21.68 15.22 -40.10
CA GLY A 315 -20.88 16.20 -39.36
C GLY A 315 -21.04 16.16 -37.84
N GLY A 316 -21.86 15.24 -37.30
CA GLY A 316 -22.07 15.11 -35.86
C GLY A 316 -20.81 14.62 -35.14
N THR A 317 -20.52 15.14 -33.96
CA THR A 317 -19.38 14.72 -33.14
C THR A 317 -19.47 13.22 -32.82
N LEU A 318 -18.37 12.50 -32.98
CA LEU A 318 -18.30 11.07 -32.68
C LEU A 318 -17.81 10.84 -31.24
N PRO A 319 -18.27 9.78 -30.57
CA PRO A 319 -17.76 9.41 -29.26
C PRO A 319 -16.29 8.98 -29.39
N ARG A 320 -15.53 9.14 -28.29
CA ARG A 320 -14.13 8.68 -28.23
C ARG A 320 -14.06 7.15 -28.38
N ILE A 321 -13.06 6.70 -29.12
CA ILE A 321 -12.85 5.29 -29.46
C ILE A 321 -12.29 4.54 -28.23
N VAL A 322 -12.83 3.35 -27.97
CA VAL A 322 -12.37 2.44 -26.89
C VAL A 322 -11.43 1.35 -27.43
N ALA A 323 -10.79 0.57 -26.55
CA ALA A 323 -9.79 -0.44 -26.93
C ALA A 323 -10.38 -1.49 -27.89
N GLY A 324 -9.70 -1.73 -29.02
CA GLY A 324 -10.10 -2.74 -30.01
C GLY A 324 -11.33 -2.37 -30.86
N GLN A 325 -11.83 -1.14 -30.75
CA GLN A 325 -12.99 -0.69 -31.49
C GLN A 325 -12.59 -0.32 -32.93
N LEU A 326 -13.00 -1.17 -33.89
CA LEU A 326 -12.78 -0.97 -35.32
C LEU A 326 -13.89 -0.15 -36.00
N GLN A 327 -14.94 0.21 -35.25
CA GLN A 327 -16.05 1.01 -35.75
C GLN A 327 -16.73 1.81 -34.66
N VAL A 328 -17.20 3.01 -34.98
CA VAL A 328 -17.96 3.89 -34.10
C VAL A 328 -19.30 4.27 -34.74
N ASP A 329 -20.37 4.17 -33.95
CA ASP A 329 -21.71 4.52 -34.39
C ASP A 329 -21.98 6.00 -34.13
N CYS A 330 -22.47 6.72 -35.14
CA CYS A 330 -22.88 8.10 -34.99
C CYS A 330 -24.28 8.17 -34.35
N GLU A 331 -24.39 8.65 -33.11
CA GLU A 331 -25.66 8.79 -32.40
C GLU A 331 -26.68 9.71 -33.11
N TYR A 332 -26.22 10.61 -33.98
CA TYR A 332 -27.07 11.56 -34.68
C TYR A 332 -27.74 11.00 -35.94
N CYS A 333 -27.04 10.17 -36.71
CA CYS A 333 -27.52 9.70 -38.01
C CYS A 333 -27.48 8.17 -38.18
N GLY A 334 -26.96 7.44 -37.19
CA GLY A 334 -26.82 5.99 -37.22
C GLY A 334 -25.74 5.47 -38.17
N ALA A 335 -24.91 6.34 -38.76
CA ALA A 335 -23.81 5.91 -39.62
C ALA A 335 -22.74 5.16 -38.81
N ILE A 336 -22.28 4.04 -39.35
CA ILE A 336 -21.16 3.26 -38.80
C ILE A 336 -19.87 3.74 -39.46
N ILE A 337 -18.98 4.37 -38.70
CA ILE A 337 -17.66 4.82 -39.18
C ILE A 337 -16.63 3.76 -38.80
N ARG A 338 -15.95 3.18 -39.78
CA ARG A 338 -14.81 2.27 -39.53
C ARG A 338 -13.54 3.07 -39.29
N ILE A 339 -12.73 2.60 -38.35
CA ILE A 339 -11.50 3.25 -37.88
C ILE A 339 -10.29 2.59 -38.53
#